data_AF-A0A7G8PQE5-F1
#
_entry.id   AF-A0A7G8PQE5-F1
#
_cell.length_a   1.000
_cell.length_b   1.000
_cell.length_c   1.000
_cell.angle_alpha   90.00
_cell.angle_beta   90.00
_cell.angle_gamma   90.00
#
_symmetry.space_group_name_H-M   'P 1'
#
loop_
_entity.id
_entity.type
_entity.pdbx_description
1 polymer ?
#
loop_
_entity_poly.entity_id
_entity_poly.type
_entity_poly.pdbx_seq_one_letter_code
_entity_poly.pdbx_strand_id
1 'polypeptide(L)'
;MTAAHTKPLGQRRLSATVTPDRPHHSAPTSPCLADPDRWVEGGDDPELKALCRGCPRRWLCAKDALTTPGAEGVWSAVYIPSEGRRARNTALRQLRSLATYGGHNVGADHNLAPSP
;
A
#
# COMPACT_ATOMS: atom_id res chain seq x y z
N MET A 1 -18.76 -36.65 -71.48
CA MET A 1 -19.82 -35.79 -70.91
C MET A 1 -19.31 -35.23 -69.59
N THR A 2 -19.34 -33.91 -69.51
CA THR A 2 -18.80 -32.95 -68.52
C THR A 2 -18.94 -33.33 -67.05
N ALA A 3 -17.86 -33.19 -66.27
CA ALA A 3 -17.93 -33.01 -64.82
C ALA A 3 -17.04 -31.82 -64.42
N ALA A 4 -17.67 -30.86 -63.75
CA ALA A 4 -17.21 -29.51 -63.51
C ALA A 4 -16.05 -29.44 -62.51
N HIS A 5 -15.07 -28.60 -62.82
CA HIS A 5 -13.98 -28.21 -61.93
C HIS A 5 -14.46 -27.07 -61.02
N THR A 6 -14.78 -27.38 -59.76
CA THR A 6 -15.15 -26.37 -58.76
C THR A 6 -13.95 -26.09 -57.86
N LYS A 7 -13.31 -24.94 -58.05
CA LYS A 7 -12.27 -24.41 -57.14
C LYS A 7 -12.93 -23.91 -55.85
N PRO A 8 -12.51 -24.34 -54.65
CA PRO A 8 -13.02 -23.74 -53.42
C PRO A 8 -12.37 -22.38 -53.15
N LEU A 9 -13.22 -21.45 -52.72
CA LEU A 9 -12.95 -20.05 -52.40
C LEU A 9 -11.97 -19.90 -51.23
N GLY A 10 -11.18 -18.83 -51.30
CA GLY A 10 -10.08 -18.51 -50.40
C GLY A 10 -10.47 -18.49 -48.92
N GLN A 11 -9.75 -19.30 -48.14
CA GLN A 11 -9.82 -19.31 -46.68
C GLN A 11 -8.96 -18.16 -46.15
N ARG A 12 -9.55 -16.97 -46.00
CA ARG A 12 -8.96 -15.90 -45.18
C ARG A 12 -9.01 -16.37 -43.73
N ARG A 13 -7.90 -16.95 -43.25
CA ARG A 13 -7.68 -17.18 -41.82
C ARG A 13 -7.61 -15.81 -41.15
N LEU A 14 -8.71 -15.40 -40.53
CA LEU A 14 -8.70 -14.28 -39.59
C LEU A 14 -8.05 -14.81 -38.30
N SER A 15 -6.74 -14.58 -38.16
CA SER A 15 -6.06 -14.80 -36.88
C SER A 15 -6.58 -13.74 -35.90
N ALA A 16 -7.56 -14.10 -35.09
CA ALA A 16 -7.96 -13.29 -33.95
C ALA A 16 -6.81 -13.32 -32.95
N THR A 17 -6.05 -12.23 -32.88
CA THR A 17 -5.10 -12.01 -31.79
C THR A 17 -5.94 -11.75 -30.54
N VAL A 18 -6.18 -12.80 -29.75
CA VAL A 18 -6.59 -12.63 -28.35
C VAL A 18 -5.40 -11.99 -27.64
N THR A 19 -5.45 -10.68 -27.45
CA THR A 19 -4.59 -10.03 -26.47
C THR A 19 -5.02 -10.57 -25.12
N PRO A 20 -4.16 -11.28 -24.36
CA PRO A 20 -4.51 -11.61 -22.99
C PRO A 20 -4.76 -10.30 -22.26
N ASP A 21 -5.96 -10.17 -21.71
CA ASP A 21 -6.29 -9.16 -20.72
C ASP A 21 -5.21 -9.24 -19.64
N ARG A 22 -4.30 -8.27 -19.66
CA ARG A 22 -3.28 -8.18 -18.62
C ARG A 22 -4.06 -7.88 -17.35
N PRO A 23 -4.09 -8.77 -16.35
CA PRO A 23 -4.77 -8.45 -15.11
C PRO A 23 -4.19 -7.12 -14.65
N HIS A 24 -5.06 -6.11 -14.53
CA HIS A 24 -4.70 -4.87 -13.89
C HIS A 24 -4.25 -5.29 -12.50
N HIS A 25 -2.94 -5.28 -12.26
CA HIS A 25 -2.40 -5.41 -10.93
C HIS A 25 -2.96 -4.21 -10.20
N SER A 26 -4.10 -4.38 -9.53
CA SER A 26 -4.65 -3.40 -8.61
C SER A 26 -3.48 -2.98 -7.76
N ALA A 27 -3.04 -1.72 -7.90
CA ALA A 27 -1.89 -1.21 -7.18
C ALA A 27 -2.01 -1.67 -5.72
N PRO A 28 -0.93 -2.11 -5.05
CA PRO A 28 -1.03 -2.71 -3.72
C PRO A 28 -1.77 -1.73 -2.80
N THR A 29 -3.07 -1.98 -2.59
CA THR A 29 -3.93 -1.07 -1.88
C THR A 29 -3.52 -1.16 -0.42
N SER A 30 -3.06 -0.05 0.15
CA SER A 30 -2.86 0.03 1.59
C SER A 30 -4.18 -0.41 2.25
N PRO A 31 -4.19 -1.48 3.06
CA PRO A 31 -5.43 -2.06 3.57
C PRO A 31 -6.21 -1.08 4.46
N CYS A 32 -5.53 -0.07 4.99
CA CYS A 32 -6.13 1.04 5.73
C CYS A 32 -7.01 1.98 4.92
N LEU A 33 -6.88 2.00 3.59
CA LEU A 33 -7.73 2.86 2.75
C LEU A 33 -9.10 2.23 2.45
N ALA A 34 -9.22 0.90 2.60
CA ALA A 34 -10.49 0.20 2.34
C ALA A 34 -11.51 0.40 3.47
N ASP A 35 -11.04 0.56 4.70
CA ASP A 35 -11.88 0.72 5.90
C ASP A 35 -11.10 1.50 6.96
N PRO A 36 -11.07 2.85 6.88
CA PRO A 36 -10.25 3.68 7.77
C PRO A 36 -10.65 3.62 9.25
N ASP A 37 -11.96 3.54 9.52
CA ASP A 37 -12.51 3.56 10.88
C ASP A 37 -12.00 2.36 11.69
N ARG A 38 -11.91 1.18 11.05
CA ARG A 38 -11.33 -0.02 11.65
C ARG A 38 -9.90 0.20 12.17
N TRP A 39 -9.10 1.06 11.55
CA TRP A 39 -7.71 1.32 11.98
C TRP A 39 -7.61 2.33 13.10
N VAL A 40 -8.58 3.23 13.22
CA VAL A 40 -8.69 4.17 14.34
C VAL A 40 -9.09 3.41 15.61
N GLU A 41 -10.11 2.56 15.50
CA GLU A 41 -10.69 1.83 16.64
C GLU A 41 -9.95 0.53 16.96
N GLY A 42 -9.14 0.02 16.04
CA GLY A 42 -8.54 -1.31 16.08
C GLY A 42 -7.59 -1.59 17.24
N GLY A 43 -7.12 -0.56 17.95
CA GLY A 43 -6.34 -0.74 19.17
C GLY A 43 -5.15 -1.68 18.99
N ASP A 44 -5.05 -2.66 19.90
CA ASP A 44 -3.98 -3.65 19.90
C ASP A 44 -4.28 -4.93 19.09
N ASP A 45 -5.35 -4.95 18.28
CA ASP A 45 -5.79 -6.13 17.52
C ASP A 45 -4.64 -6.78 16.72
N PRO A 46 -4.30 -8.06 17.01
CA PRO A 46 -3.21 -8.75 16.34
C PRO A 46 -3.47 -8.97 14.84
N GLU A 47 -4.73 -9.11 14.41
CA GLU A 47 -5.08 -9.32 13.00
C GLU A 47 -4.81 -8.05 12.19
N LEU A 48 -5.28 -6.90 12.67
CA LEU A 48 -5.00 -5.61 12.07
C LEU A 48 -3.50 -5.31 12.00
N LYS A 49 -2.76 -5.60 13.08
CA LYS A 49 -1.31 -5.47 13.07
C LYS A 49 -0.64 -6.40 12.08
N ALA A 50 -1.14 -7.62 11.88
CA ALA A 50 -0.62 -8.54 10.86
C ALA A 50 -0.86 -8.01 9.44
N LEU A 51 -2.06 -7.51 9.15
CA LEU A 51 -2.38 -6.86 7.87
C LEU A 51 -1.49 -5.64 7.62
N CYS A 52 -1.25 -4.83 8.66
CA CYS A 52 -0.38 -3.67 8.56
C CYS A 52 1.07 -4.04 8.22
N ARG A 53 1.57 -5.15 8.79
CA ARG A 53 2.93 -5.64 8.55
C ARG A 53 3.15 -6.12 7.12
N GLY A 54 2.09 -6.59 6.45
CA GLY A 54 2.12 -6.97 5.03
C GLY A 54 2.10 -5.79 4.05
N CYS A 55 1.81 -4.57 4.51
CA CYS A 55 1.75 -3.40 3.65
C CYS A 55 3.17 -2.96 3.21
N PRO A 56 3.44 -2.80 1.90
CA PRO A 56 4.77 -2.40 1.42
C PRO A 56 5.17 -0.99 1.86
N ARG A 57 4.17 -0.15 2.18
CA ARG A 57 4.38 1.23 2.68
C ARG A 57 4.60 1.32 4.18
N ARG A 58 4.72 0.20 4.91
CA ARG A 58 4.79 0.18 6.38
C ARG A 58 5.78 1.20 6.95
N TRP A 59 7.00 1.25 6.42
CA TRP A 59 8.04 2.14 6.93
C TRP A 59 7.75 3.63 6.65
N LEU A 60 7.20 3.93 5.47
CA LEU A 60 6.76 5.28 5.13
C LEU A 60 5.56 5.70 6.01
N CYS A 61 4.63 4.79 6.27
CA CYS A 61 3.50 5.02 7.18
C CYS A 61 3.99 5.37 8.60
N ALA A 62 5.09 4.79 9.07
CA ALA A 62 5.68 5.18 10.35
C ALA A 62 6.21 6.61 10.35
N LYS A 63 6.83 7.05 9.24
CA LYS A 63 7.25 8.44 9.05
C LYS A 63 6.04 9.38 9.05
N ASP A 64 5.02 9.05 8.26
CA ASP A 64 3.81 9.85 8.11
C ASP A 64 3.11 10.05 9.46
N ALA A 65 3.05 9.01 10.31
CA ALA A 65 2.52 9.10 11.66
C ALA A 65 3.25 10.11 12.54
N LEU A 66 4.58 10.20 12.42
CA LEU A 66 5.42 11.10 13.21
C LEU A 66 5.29 12.55 12.76
N THR A 67 4.96 12.79 11.50
CA THR A 67 4.79 14.13 10.92
C THR A 67 3.34 14.61 10.94
N THR A 68 2.38 13.72 11.18
CA THR A 68 0.94 14.04 11.24
C THR A 68 0.56 14.54 12.64
N PRO A 69 0.15 15.81 12.80
CA PRO A 69 -0.37 16.29 14.08
C PRO A 69 -1.60 15.49 14.49
N GLY A 70 -1.65 15.07 15.76
CA GLY A 70 -2.80 14.32 16.27
C GLY A 70 -2.91 12.87 15.77
N ALA A 71 -1.88 12.29 15.14
CA ALA A 71 -1.92 10.89 14.71
C ALA A 71 -2.36 9.96 15.86
N GLU A 72 -3.36 9.13 15.60
CA GLU A 72 -3.97 8.17 16.52
C GLU A 72 -4.41 6.90 15.77
N GLY A 73 -4.71 5.84 16.51
CA GLY A 73 -5.05 4.54 15.91
C GLY A 73 -3.81 3.73 15.51
N VAL A 74 -3.99 2.75 14.64
CA VAL A 74 -2.93 1.81 14.23
C VAL A 74 -2.16 2.35 13.03
N TRP A 75 -0.88 2.65 13.25
CA TRP A 75 0.07 3.08 12.21
C TRP A 75 1.25 2.12 12.19
N SER A 76 1.64 1.62 11.00
CA SER A 76 2.81 0.74 10.86
C SER A 76 2.85 -0.45 11.86
N ALA A 77 1.67 -0.98 12.21
CA ALA A 77 1.43 -2.02 13.21
C ALA A 77 1.66 -1.62 14.68
N VAL A 78 1.67 -0.32 14.98
CA VAL A 78 1.79 0.27 16.32
C VAL A 78 0.53 1.06 16.61
N TYR A 79 -0.10 0.82 17.75
CA TYR A 79 -1.25 1.58 18.20
C TYR A 79 -0.80 2.87 18.90
N ILE A 80 -1.33 4.01 18.44
CA ILE A 80 -1.14 5.31 19.07
C ILE A 80 -2.45 5.62 19.83
N PRO A 81 -2.44 5.59 21.17
CA PRO A 81 -3.65 5.89 21.92
C PRO A 81 -4.00 7.38 21.83
N SER A 82 -5.31 7.67 21.86
CA SER A 82 -5.87 9.03 21.92
C SER A 82 -5.51 9.73 23.24
N GLU A 83 -5.40 8.96 24.33
CA GLU A 83 -5.06 9.45 25.65
C GLU A 83 -3.78 8.82 26.25
N GLY A 84 -3.26 9.43 27.31
CA GLY A 84 -2.09 8.92 28.03
C GLY A 84 -0.76 9.28 27.37
N ARG A 85 -0.13 10.34 27.89
CA ARG A 85 1.17 10.86 27.42
C ARG A 85 2.28 9.81 27.37
N ARG A 86 2.36 8.91 28.37
CA ARG A 86 3.43 7.90 28.44
C ARG A 86 3.27 6.82 27.37
N ALA A 87 2.05 6.29 27.21
CA ALA A 87 1.74 5.27 26.21
C ALA A 87 1.95 5.83 24.80
N ARG A 88 1.44 7.04 24.53
CA ARG A 88 1.68 7.76 23.27
C ARG A 88 3.16 7.94 22.97
N ASN A 89 3.96 8.42 23.94
CA ASN A 89 5.40 8.61 23.74
C ASN A 89 6.14 7.29 23.45
N THR A 90 5.69 6.18 24.03
CA THR A 90 6.25 4.84 23.74
C THR A 90 5.90 4.40 22.32
N ALA A 91 4.65 4.58 21.88
CA ALA A 91 4.24 4.30 20.50
C ALA A 91 5.05 5.14 19.48
N LEU A 92 5.19 6.45 19.72
CA LEU A 92 5.97 7.33 18.84
C LEU A 92 7.46 6.96 18.78
N ARG A 93 8.06 6.50 19.89
CA ARG A 93 9.43 5.97 19.87
C ARG A 93 9.55 4.71 19.01
N GLN A 94 8.60 3.79 19.12
CA GLN A 94 8.58 2.59 18.28
C GLN A 94 8.46 2.96 16.80
N LEU A 95 7.56 3.89 16.46
CA LEU A 95 7.40 4.39 15.08
C LEU A 95 8.68 5.02 14.54
N ARG A 96 9.42 5.77 15.36
CA ARG A 96 10.72 6.33 14.97
C ARG A 96 11.73 5.24 14.61
N SER A 97 11.83 4.18 15.42
CA SER A 97 12.70 3.05 15.11
C SER A 97 12.31 2.35 13.81
N LEU A 98 11.01 2.18 13.55
CA LEU A 98 10.51 1.58 12.30
C LEU A 98 10.81 2.46 11.09
N ALA A 99 10.58 3.78 11.19
CA ALA A 99 10.86 4.72 10.12
C ALA A 99 12.36 4.72 9.79
N THR A 100 13.24 4.80 10.79
CA THR A 100 14.70 4.70 10.61
C THR A 100 15.12 3.38 9.99
N TYR A 101 14.52 2.25 10.40
CA TYR A 101 14.80 0.94 9.81
C TYR A 101 14.51 0.91 8.30
N GLY A 102 13.45 1.60 7.85
CA GLY A 102 13.15 1.77 6.43
C GLY A 102 13.85 2.95 5.74
N GLY A 103 14.80 3.63 6.41
CA GLY A 103 15.54 4.76 5.84
C GLY A 103 14.82 6.12 5.88
N HIS A 104 13.74 6.25 6.64
CA HIS A 104 12.91 7.46 6.77
C HIS A 104 13.17 8.21 8.09
N ASN A 105 14.29 8.94 8.18
CA ASN A 105 14.71 9.58 9.44
C ASN A 105 14.03 10.93 9.70
N VAL A 106 12.95 10.94 10.50
CA VAL A 106 12.28 12.18 10.95
C VAL A 106 13.20 13.01 11.86
N GLY A 107 14.03 13.86 11.25
CA GLY A 107 15.03 14.71 11.90
C GLY A 107 16.20 15.10 11.00
N ALA A 108 16.57 14.24 10.04
CA ALA A 108 17.56 14.58 9.01
C ALA A 108 16.92 15.36 7.85
N ASP A 109 15.66 15.04 7.53
CA ASP A 109 14.92 15.61 6.39
C ASP A 109 14.64 17.11 6.51
N HIS A 110 14.52 17.64 7.74
CA HIS A 110 14.32 19.07 7.98
C HIS A 110 15.59 19.90 7.72
N ASN A 111 16.76 19.26 7.57
CA ASN A 111 18.01 19.91 7.21
C ASN A 111 18.25 19.97 5.69
N LEU A 112 17.31 19.44 4.89
CA LEU A 112 17.25 19.64 3.45
C LEU A 112 16.11 20.61 3.11
N ALA A 113 16.07 21.76 3.77
CA ALA A 113 15.43 22.92 3.17
C ALA A 113 16.26 23.32 1.93
N PRO A 114 15.66 23.57 0.76
CA PRO A 114 16.38 24.21 -0.34
C PRO A 114 16.90 25.58 0.17
N SER A 115 18.19 25.83 -0.04
CA SER A 115 18.82 27.16 0.14
C SER A 115 18.06 28.23 -0.68
N PRO A 116 18.08 29.51 -0.24
CA PRO A 116 17.11 30.54 -0.64
C PRO A 116 17.05 30.81 -2.15
#